data_AF-A0A356CJP2-F1
#
_entry.id   AF-A0A356CJP2-F1
#
_cell.length_a   1.000
_cell.length_b   1.000
_cell.length_c   1.000
_cell.angle_alpha   90.00
_cell.angle_beta   90.00
_cell.angle_gamma   90.00
#
_symmetry.space_group_name_H-M   'P 1'
#
loop_
_entity.id
_entity.type
_entity.pdbx_description
1 polymer ?
#
loop_
_entity_poly.entity_id
_entity_poly.type
_entity_poly.pdbx_seq_one_letter_code
_entity_poly.pdbx_strand_id
1 'polypeptide(L)'
;MTTPVVSEEEMRALLPAYEVEDQYLQRIRKKILIRTLIVTALFCVRLLMLIVSPEFHVRTFFPDDATKGEEYIDQIILFRMAVLIPFAFIYYISFWKNLYFRTVTVLSLIITCSILWSDAELHLAALAGEPLLGVLTALAIRLVILYLLALNYMDVRR
;
A
#
# COMPACT_ATOMS: atom_id res chain seq x y z
N MET A 1 11.82 -34.31 23.47
CA MET A 1 11.67 -32.89 23.86
C MET A 1 12.87 -32.14 23.30
N THR A 2 12.70 -31.40 22.21
CA THR A 2 13.74 -30.51 21.68
C THR A 2 13.70 -29.23 22.49
N THR A 3 14.63 -29.08 23.44
CA THR A 3 14.86 -27.79 24.09
C THR A 3 15.19 -26.77 22.99
N PRO A 4 14.43 -25.66 22.86
CA PRO A 4 14.79 -24.62 21.91
C PRO A 4 16.19 -24.12 22.25
N VAL A 5 17.05 -24.03 21.23
CA VAL A 5 18.48 -23.67 21.37
C VAL A 5 18.66 -22.22 21.87
N VAL A 6 17.60 -21.41 21.81
CA VAL A 6 17.56 -20.02 22.26
C VAL A 6 16.23 -19.78 22.96
N SER A 7 16.24 -19.21 24.16
CA SER A 7 15.03 -18.83 24.91
C SER A 7 14.35 -17.59 24.29
N GLU A 8 13.05 -17.39 24.52
CA GLU A 8 12.34 -16.19 24.02
C GLU A 8 12.95 -14.90 24.57
N GLU A 9 13.45 -14.93 25.81
CA GLU A 9 14.12 -13.79 26.45
C GLU A 9 15.45 -13.46 25.77
N GLU A 10 16.25 -14.49 25.43
CA GLU A 10 17.48 -14.30 24.66
C GLU A 10 17.20 -13.83 23.23
N MET A 11 16.14 -14.34 22.58
CA MET A 11 15.72 -13.89 21.25
C MET A 11 15.36 -12.39 21.27
N ARG A 12 14.63 -11.93 22.29
CA ARG A 12 14.28 -10.51 22.47
C ARG A 12 15.52 -9.65 22.76
N ALA A 13 16.47 -10.15 23.55
CA ALA A 13 17.73 -9.46 23.83
C ALA A 13 18.61 -9.31 22.58
N LEU A 14 18.64 -10.33 21.72
CA LEU A 14 19.43 -10.36 20.50
C LEU A 14 18.78 -9.56 19.36
N LEU A 15 17.45 -9.55 19.27
CA LEU A 15 16.70 -8.92 18.18
C LEU A 15 15.61 -7.97 18.72
N PRO A 16 15.97 -6.80 19.27
CA PRO A 16 15.01 -5.85 19.85
C PRO A 16 14.04 -5.24 18.82
N ALA A 17 14.29 -5.43 17.52
CA ALA A 17 13.41 -5.00 16.43
C ALA A 17 12.48 -6.12 15.90
N TYR A 18 12.56 -7.34 16.46
CA TYR A 18 11.83 -8.52 16.01
C TYR A 18 10.32 -8.40 16.26
N GLU A 19 9.94 -7.87 17.42
CA GLU A 19 8.55 -7.74 17.88
C GLU A 19 8.28 -6.34 18.42
N VAL A 20 7.03 -5.89 18.29
CA VAL A 20 6.54 -4.74 19.03
C VAL A 20 6.06 -5.22 20.39
N GLU A 21 6.19 -4.41 21.45
CA GLU A 21 5.69 -4.80 22.77
C GLU A 21 4.18 -5.15 22.74
N ASP A 22 3.82 -6.35 23.16
CA ASP A 22 2.48 -6.91 22.97
C ASP A 22 1.36 -6.07 23.60
N GLN A 23 1.60 -5.55 24.81
CA GLN A 23 0.63 -4.70 25.51
C GLN A 23 0.36 -3.39 24.76
N TYR A 24 1.37 -2.85 24.08
CA TYR A 24 1.22 -1.66 23.26
C TYR A 24 0.53 -2.00 21.94
N LEU A 25 0.96 -3.08 21.28
CA LEU A 25 0.35 -3.55 20.03
C LEU A 25 -1.16 -3.80 20.20
N GLN A 26 -1.58 -4.43 21.31
CA GLN A 26 -3.01 -4.69 21.58
C GLN A 26 -3.84 -3.39 21.64
N ARG A 27 -3.30 -2.30 22.21
CA ARG A 27 -4.00 -1.01 22.28
C ARG A 27 -4.18 -0.37 20.90
N ILE A 28 -3.17 -0.47 20.04
CA ILE A 28 -3.19 0.13 18.69
C ILE A 28 -3.79 -0.81 17.63
N ARG A 29 -3.93 -2.11 17.93
CA ARG A 29 -4.34 -3.17 16.97
C ARG A 29 -5.61 -2.81 16.22
N LYS A 30 -6.66 -2.41 16.94
CA LYS A 30 -7.95 -2.05 16.33
C LYS A 30 -7.83 -0.85 15.39
N LYS A 31 -7.04 0.16 15.78
CA LYS A 31 -6.81 1.37 14.96
C LYS A 31 -6.07 1.02 13.67
N ILE A 32 -4.98 0.27 13.77
CA ILE A 32 -4.19 -0.18 12.62
C ILE A 32 -5.05 -1.04 11.70
N LEU A 33 -5.79 -2.02 12.24
CA LEU A 33 -6.66 -2.88 11.44
C LEU A 33 -7.68 -2.07 10.62
N ILE A 34 -8.39 -1.12 11.26
CA ILE A 34 -9.37 -0.29 10.56
C ILE A 34 -8.71 0.51 9.43
N ARG A 35 -7.57 1.16 9.70
CA ARG A 35 -6.85 1.94 8.67
C ARG A 35 -6.37 1.05 7.52
N THR A 36 -5.85 -0.13 7.82
CA THR A 36 -5.39 -1.09 6.81
C THR A 36 -6.56 -1.59 5.96
N LEU A 37 -7.73 -1.87 6.57
CA LEU A 37 -8.94 -2.23 5.83
C LEU A 37 -9.41 -1.10 4.90
N ILE A 38 -9.37 0.16 5.36
CA ILE A 38 -9.69 1.31 4.52
C ILE A 38 -8.70 1.42 3.36
N VAL A 39 -7.40 1.26 3.61
CA VAL A 39 -6.37 1.25 2.54
C VAL A 39 -6.65 0.14 1.52
N THR A 40 -6.94 -1.08 1.96
CA THR A 40 -7.29 -2.19 1.06
C THR A 40 -8.55 -1.85 0.24
N ALA A 41 -9.60 -1.32 0.87
CA ALA A 41 -10.81 -0.90 0.17
C ALA A 41 -10.54 0.19 -0.88
N LEU A 42 -9.69 1.18 -0.58
CA LEU A 42 -9.31 2.23 -1.52
C LEU A 42 -8.50 1.69 -2.70
N PHE A 43 -7.63 0.71 -2.49
CA PHE A 43 -6.97 0.00 -3.59
C PHE A 43 -7.97 -0.79 -4.46
N CYS A 44 -8.96 -1.45 -3.86
CA CYS A 44 -10.02 -2.12 -4.61
C CYS A 44 -10.86 -1.14 -5.43
N VAL A 45 -11.24 0.01 -4.87
CA VAL A 45 -11.95 1.07 -5.60
C VAL A 45 -11.13 1.55 -6.78
N ARG A 46 -9.81 1.74 -6.60
CA ARG A 46 -8.93 2.14 -7.69
C ARG A 46 -8.82 1.09 -8.80
N LEU A 47 -8.70 -0.18 -8.44
CA LEU A 47 -8.72 -1.28 -9.39
C LEU A 47 -10.05 -1.32 -10.15
N LEU A 48 -11.17 -1.10 -9.46
CA LEU A 48 -12.49 -1.05 -10.08
C LEU A 48 -12.63 0.13 -11.05
N MET A 49 -12.14 1.32 -10.69
CA MET A 49 -12.13 2.48 -11.59
C MET A 49 -11.39 2.19 -12.90
N LEU A 50 -10.31 1.42 -12.82
CA LEU A 50 -9.51 1.03 -13.98
C LEU A 50 -10.23 0.03 -14.88
N ILE A 51 -10.98 -0.92 -14.30
CA ILE A 51 -11.78 -1.90 -15.04
C ILE A 51 -13.03 -1.26 -15.67
N VAL A 52 -13.69 -0.35 -14.96
CA VAL A 52 -14.95 0.28 -15.41
C VAL A 52 -14.71 1.42 -16.39
N SER A 53 -13.58 2.11 -16.30
CA SER A 53 -13.25 3.24 -17.18
C SER A 53 -11.85 3.12 -17.78
N PRO A 54 -11.55 2.03 -18.53
CA PRO A 54 -10.25 1.84 -19.17
C PRO A 54 -9.99 2.92 -20.23
N GLU A 55 -11.04 3.36 -20.95
CA GLU A 55 -10.95 4.41 -21.96
C GLU A 55 -10.46 5.74 -21.41
N PHE A 56 -10.77 6.06 -20.15
CA PHE A 56 -10.27 7.27 -19.51
C PHE A 56 -8.75 7.20 -19.33
N HIS A 57 -8.20 6.03 -19.02
CA HIS A 57 -6.76 5.83 -18.94
C HIS A 57 -6.15 5.80 -20.34
N VAL A 58 -6.63 4.93 -21.24
CA VAL A 58 -6.07 4.76 -22.60
C VAL A 58 -6.03 6.09 -23.36
N ARG A 59 -7.11 6.88 -23.37
CA ARG A 59 -7.15 8.18 -24.07
C ARG A 59 -6.26 9.25 -23.42
N THR A 60 -6.04 9.16 -22.11
CA THR A 60 -5.14 10.08 -21.40
C THR A 60 -3.67 9.74 -21.65
N PHE A 61 -3.34 8.44 -21.79
CA PHE A 61 -1.95 7.96 -21.90
C PHE A 61 -1.49 7.72 -23.34
N PHE A 62 -2.39 7.38 -24.27
CA PHE A 62 -2.10 6.99 -25.65
C PHE A 62 -3.12 7.61 -26.62
N PRO A 63 -3.04 8.94 -26.86
CA PRO A 63 -3.99 9.63 -27.73
C PRO A 63 -3.95 9.16 -29.20
N ASP A 64 -2.79 8.68 -29.68
CA ASP A 64 -2.56 8.36 -31.09
C ASP A 64 -2.57 6.85 -31.42
N ASP A 65 -2.50 5.94 -30.44
CA ASP A 65 -2.48 4.49 -30.66
C ASP A 65 -3.11 3.72 -29.49
N ALA A 66 -4.44 3.63 -29.51
CA ALA A 66 -5.23 3.02 -28.44
C ALA A 66 -4.89 1.54 -28.20
N THR A 67 -4.57 0.78 -29.26
CA THR A 67 -4.25 -0.66 -29.18
C THR A 67 -2.96 -0.93 -28.39
N LYS A 68 -1.89 -0.16 -28.63
CA LYS A 68 -0.66 -0.29 -27.84
C LYS A 68 -0.84 0.23 -26.42
N GLY A 69 -1.74 1.19 -26.23
CA GLY A 69 -2.04 1.74 -24.92
C GLY A 69 -2.71 0.76 -23.98
N GLU A 70 -3.65 -0.05 -24.49
CA GLU A 70 -4.31 -1.11 -23.73
C GLU A 70 -3.29 -2.16 -23.25
N GLU A 71 -2.45 -2.67 -24.14
CA GLU A 71 -1.44 -3.68 -23.79
C GLU A 71 -0.43 -3.17 -22.74
N TYR A 72 -0.02 -1.91 -22.86
CA TYR A 72 0.90 -1.28 -21.90
C TYR A 72 0.25 -1.08 -20.52
N ILE A 73 -1.02 -0.64 -20.48
CA ILE A 73 -1.77 -0.49 -19.24
C ILE A 73 -1.95 -1.84 -18.56
N ASP A 74 -2.29 -2.89 -19.31
CA ASP A 74 -2.42 -4.25 -18.78
C ASP A 74 -1.13 -4.76 -18.15
N GLN A 75 0.02 -4.56 -18.82
CA GLN A 75 1.32 -4.93 -18.27
C GLN A 75 1.66 -4.17 -16.98
N ILE A 76 1.34 -2.86 -16.91
CA ILE A 76 1.53 -2.05 -15.70
C ILE A 76 0.65 -2.55 -14.55
N ILE A 77 -0.62 -2.83 -14.84
CA ILE A 77 -1.58 -3.35 -13.84
C ILE A 77 -1.07 -4.67 -13.30
N LEU A 78 -0.70 -5.59 -14.20
CA LEU A 78 -0.20 -6.91 -13.84
C LEU A 78 1.03 -6.80 -12.93
N PHE A 79 2.01 -5.96 -13.29
CA PHE A 79 3.19 -5.72 -12.46
C PHE A 79 2.83 -5.17 -11.08
N ARG A 80 1.97 -4.15 -11.01
CA ARG A 80 1.57 -3.54 -9.73
C ARG A 80 0.82 -4.52 -8.83
N MET A 81 -0.07 -5.33 -9.39
CA MET A 81 -0.81 -6.34 -8.65
C MET A 81 0.13 -7.47 -8.18
N ALA A 82 1.10 -7.88 -9.01
CA ALA A 82 2.11 -8.86 -8.65
C ALA A 82 3.03 -8.39 -7.51
N VAL A 83 3.19 -7.08 -7.31
CA VAL A 83 3.94 -6.52 -6.16
C VAL A 83 3.03 -6.28 -4.95
N LEU A 84 1.86 -5.66 -5.15
CA LEU A 84 0.96 -5.26 -4.07
C LEU A 84 0.32 -6.45 -3.35
N ILE A 85 -0.12 -7.48 -4.08
CA ILE A 85 -0.80 -8.64 -3.48
C ILE A 85 0.14 -9.40 -2.51
N PRO A 86 1.35 -9.84 -2.93
CA PRO A 86 2.25 -10.53 -2.01
C PRO A 86 2.65 -9.65 -0.83
N PHE A 87 2.89 -8.36 -1.09
CA PHE A 87 3.30 -7.44 -0.04
C PHE A 87 2.17 -7.18 0.98
N ALA A 88 0.92 -7.07 0.52
CA ALA A 88 -0.23 -6.99 1.41
C ALA A 88 -0.34 -8.25 2.29
N PHE A 89 -0.13 -9.43 1.72
CA PHE A 89 -0.15 -10.68 2.48
C PHE A 89 0.94 -10.73 3.56
N ILE A 90 2.16 -10.33 3.22
CA ILE A 90 3.27 -10.18 4.18
C ILE A 90 2.87 -9.21 5.30
N TYR A 91 2.28 -8.06 4.95
CA TYR A 91 1.82 -7.08 5.93
C TYR A 91 0.78 -7.66 6.90
N TYR A 92 -0.23 -8.36 6.40
CA TYR A 92 -1.27 -8.96 7.22
C TYR A 92 -0.72 -10.07 8.13
N ILE A 93 0.19 -10.92 7.63
CA ILE A 93 0.85 -11.94 8.44
C ILE A 93 1.68 -11.30 9.54
N SER A 94 2.52 -10.33 9.20
CA SER A 94 3.34 -9.60 10.17
C SER A 94 2.50 -8.89 11.22
N PHE A 95 1.35 -8.32 10.84
CA PHE A 95 0.41 -7.71 11.76
C PHE A 95 -0.23 -8.72 12.72
N TRP A 96 -0.61 -9.92 12.24
CA TRP A 96 -1.24 -10.93 13.07
C TRP A 96 -0.27 -11.64 14.01
N LYS A 97 0.94 -11.92 13.53
CA LYS A 97 1.98 -12.65 14.25
C LYS A 97 2.93 -11.74 15.04
N ASN A 98 2.80 -10.41 14.90
CA ASN A 98 3.73 -9.41 15.47
C ASN A 98 5.19 -9.59 15.00
N LEU A 99 5.41 -10.24 13.86
CA LEU A 99 6.74 -10.56 13.34
C LEU A 99 7.24 -9.46 12.42
N TYR A 100 8.34 -8.80 12.81
CA TYR A 100 8.97 -7.72 12.06
C TYR A 100 8.02 -6.58 11.69
N PHE A 101 6.94 -6.40 12.47
CA PHE A 101 5.83 -5.52 12.09
C PHE A 101 6.27 -4.06 11.91
N ARG A 102 7.25 -3.61 12.70
CA ARG A 102 7.87 -2.28 12.56
C ARG A 102 8.54 -2.09 11.19
N THR A 103 9.35 -3.05 10.77
CA THR A 103 10.05 -3.01 9.48
C THR A 103 9.07 -3.11 8.31
N VAL A 104 8.12 -4.03 8.40
CA VAL A 104 7.12 -4.26 7.34
C VAL A 104 6.21 -3.04 7.18
N THR A 105 5.89 -2.32 8.26
CA THR A 105 5.13 -1.08 8.17
C THR A 105 5.89 0.01 7.42
N VAL A 106 7.20 0.16 7.64
CA VAL A 106 8.04 1.09 6.86
C VAL A 106 8.07 0.70 5.39
N LEU A 107 8.35 -0.57 5.10
CA LEU A 107 8.38 -1.09 3.73
C LEU A 107 7.05 -0.87 3.01
N SER A 108 5.92 -1.04 3.72
CA SER A 108 4.59 -0.82 3.16
C SER A 108 4.38 0.61 2.68
N LEU A 109 4.88 1.57 3.46
CA LEU A 109 4.79 2.99 3.12
C LEU A 109 5.69 3.31 1.92
N ILE A 110 6.92 2.80 1.89
CA ILE A 110 7.88 3.04 0.81
C ILE A 110 7.36 2.45 -0.50
N ILE A 111 7.01 1.16 -0.52
CA ILE A 111 6.54 0.48 -1.73
C ILE A 111 5.26 1.14 -2.25
N THR A 112 4.32 1.45 -1.36
CA THR A 112 3.10 2.14 -1.74
C THR A 112 3.40 3.52 -2.30
N CYS A 113 4.29 4.29 -1.67
CA CYS A 113 4.71 5.60 -2.18
C CYS A 113 5.28 5.50 -3.60
N SER A 114 6.20 4.55 -3.83
CA SER A 114 6.80 4.33 -5.16
C SER A 114 5.76 3.98 -6.22
N ILE A 115 4.81 3.10 -5.91
CA ILE A 115 3.76 2.69 -6.86
C ILE A 115 2.77 3.83 -7.11
N LEU A 116 2.42 4.61 -6.08
CA LEU A 116 1.48 5.73 -6.21
C LEU A 116 2.10 6.92 -6.95
N TRP A 117 3.42 7.13 -6.83
CA TRP A 117 4.14 8.22 -7.50
C TRP A 117 4.13 8.09 -9.02
N SER A 118 4.27 6.87 -9.55
CA SER A 118 4.33 6.61 -10.99
C SER A 118 3.15 7.18 -11.79
N ASP A 119 1.97 7.33 -11.17
CA ASP A 119 0.81 7.92 -11.83
C ASP A 119 0.59 9.40 -11.47
N ALA A 120 1.23 9.89 -10.42
CA ALA A 120 0.96 11.22 -9.85
C ALA A 120 1.34 12.34 -10.84
N GLU A 121 2.46 12.20 -11.54
CA GLU A 121 2.94 13.17 -12.53
C GLU A 121 1.90 13.41 -13.64
N LEU A 122 1.30 12.34 -14.17
CA LEU A 122 0.30 12.46 -15.23
C LEU A 122 -1.03 13.03 -14.73
N HIS A 123 -1.44 12.70 -13.51
CA HIS A 123 -2.64 13.30 -12.93
C HIS A 123 -2.44 14.78 -12.62
N LEU A 124 -1.22 15.19 -12.25
CA LEU A 124 -0.86 16.60 -12.08
C LEU A 124 -0.85 17.34 -13.44
N ALA A 125 -0.33 16.71 -14.50
CA ALA A 125 -0.39 17.26 -15.85
C ALA A 125 -1.84 17.42 -16.34
N ALA A 126 -2.70 16.42 -16.11
CA ALA A 126 -4.12 16.49 -16.45
C ALA A 126 -4.86 17.59 -15.67
N LEU A 127 -4.49 17.82 -14.40
CA LEU A 127 -5.07 18.88 -13.57
C LEU A 127 -4.76 20.28 -14.09
N ALA A 128 -3.60 20.47 -14.75
CA ALA A 128 -3.19 21.76 -15.31
C ALA A 128 -3.94 22.16 -16.59
N GLY A 129 -4.54 21.18 -17.29
CA GLY A 129 -5.35 21.41 -18.49
C GLY A 129 -6.78 21.84 -18.15
N GLU A 130 -7.61 20.87 -17.76
CA GLU A 130 -8.96 21.13 -17.25
C GLU A 130 -9.23 20.24 -16.03
N PRO A 131 -9.61 20.81 -14.86
CA PRO A 131 -9.80 20.03 -13.66
C PRO A 131 -11.08 19.18 -13.75
N LEU A 132 -10.92 17.92 -14.14
CA LEU A 132 -11.99 16.93 -14.09
C LEU A 132 -12.14 16.38 -12.66
N LEU A 133 -13.37 16.27 -12.17
CA LEU A 133 -13.69 15.69 -10.86
C LEU A 133 -13.02 14.32 -10.63
N GLY A 134 -12.95 13.48 -11.67
CA GLY A 134 -12.30 12.17 -11.64
C GLY A 134 -10.81 12.23 -11.27
N VAL A 135 -10.07 13.20 -11.83
CA VAL A 135 -8.63 13.39 -11.55
C VAL A 135 -8.41 13.82 -10.11
N LEU A 136 -9.23 14.75 -9.61
CA LEU A 136 -9.20 15.18 -8.21
C LEU A 136 -9.51 14.03 -7.26
N THR A 137 -10.54 13.22 -7.54
CA THR A 137 -10.85 12.05 -6.72
C THR A 137 -9.73 11.02 -6.73
N ALA A 138 -9.07 10.80 -7.87
CA ALA A 138 -7.95 9.87 -7.97
C ALA A 138 -6.74 10.36 -7.15
N LEU A 139 -6.43 11.66 -7.19
CA LEU A 139 -5.38 12.26 -6.35
C LEU A 139 -5.73 12.22 -4.86
N ALA A 140 -6.98 12.54 -4.49
CA ALA A 140 -7.43 12.49 -3.10
C ALA A 140 -7.33 11.08 -2.50
N ILE A 141 -7.76 10.05 -3.24
CA ILE A 141 -7.65 8.65 -2.82
C ILE A 141 -6.18 8.29 -2.53
N ARG A 142 -5.23 8.72 -3.39
CA ARG A 142 -3.79 8.49 -3.18
C ARG A 142 -3.30 9.12 -1.88
N LEU A 143 -3.63 10.38 -1.66
CA LEU A 143 -3.21 11.10 -0.45
C LEU A 143 -3.78 10.45 0.81
N VAL A 144 -5.03 10.00 0.78
CA VAL A 144 -5.65 9.28 1.90
C VAL A 144 -4.94 7.95 2.17
N ILE A 145 -4.61 7.16 1.13
CA ILE A 145 -3.85 5.91 1.30
C ILE A 145 -2.50 6.18 1.98
N LEU A 146 -1.73 7.15 1.47
CA LEU A 146 -0.41 7.50 2.02
C LEU A 146 -0.53 8.00 3.46
N TYR A 147 -1.52 8.84 3.74
CA TYR A 147 -1.76 9.35 5.08
C TYR A 147 -2.09 8.23 6.07
N LEU A 148 -2.97 7.29 5.72
CA LEU A 148 -3.33 6.17 6.58
C LEU A 148 -2.14 5.24 6.86
N LEU A 149 -1.31 4.96 5.85
CA LEU A 149 -0.09 4.17 6.03
C LEU A 149 0.96 4.90 6.87
N ALA A 150 1.09 6.22 6.70
CA ALA A 150 1.97 7.04 7.54
C ALA A 150 1.52 7.05 9.00
N LEU A 151 0.20 7.11 9.26
CA LEU A 151 -0.34 6.97 10.61
C LEU A 151 -0.07 5.58 11.21
N ASN A 152 -0.17 4.51 10.42
CA ASN A 152 0.22 3.18 10.88
C ASN A 152 1.70 3.12 11.23
N TYR A 153 2.57 3.69 10.40
CA TYR A 153 4.00 3.81 10.69
C TYR A 153 4.29 4.58 11.99
N MET A 154 3.65 5.74 12.17
CA MET A 154 3.83 6.54 13.37
C MET A 154 3.39 5.81 14.64
N ASP A 155 2.27 5.11 14.61
CA ASP A 155 1.77 4.37 15.77
C ASP A 155 2.66 3.18 16.11
N VAL A 156 3.32 2.55 15.14
CA VAL A 156 4.23 1.40 15.38
C VAL A 156 5.63 1.82 15.84
N ARG A 157 6.04 3.06 15.54
CA ARG A 157 7.36 3.58 15.90
C ARG A 157 7.38 4.34 17.23
N ARG A 158 6.25 4.90 17.67
CA ARG A 158 6.09 5.44 19.03
C ARG A 158 6.18 4.34 20.06
#